data_AF-A0A455UBI4-F1
#
_entry.id   AF-A0A455UBI4-F1
#
_cell.length_a   1.000
_cell.length_b   1.000
_cell.length_c   1.000
_cell.angle_alpha   90.00
_cell.angle_beta   90.00
_cell.angle_gamma   90.00
#
_symmetry.space_group_name_H-M   'P 1'
#
loop_
_entity.id
_entity.type
_entity.pdbx_description
1 polymer ?
#
loop_
_entity_poly.entity_id
_entity_poly.type
_entity_poly.pdbx_seq_one_letter_code
_entity_poly.pdbx_strand_id
1 'polypeptide(L)'
;MAGLVDAGKGMVIIGVLLAGAQILVAMIGMTGIGVTLASLIVTVGGESLFLVAFIVGGVCLILGMGIPTTAAYVLVASVLAPALTTIGVEPLIAHLFVFYFATLSVITPPVCIAVFVASGIADTNWLPAAVESVRLAAAIYVIPFLLLIYPALAGFGSALDIVLASCQGVVFVVAFAALMSRVAMTGKRVIDVLALIAVIGLALTPGWLTTLAALALIIGLFIRRRALLDDEPVSVSGGHSSIQAKETQL
;
A
#
# COMPACT_ATOMS: atom_id res chain seq x y z
N MET A 1 6.39 21.52 28.48
CA MET A 1 7.30 22.37 27.67
C MET A 1 8.29 21.57 26.84
N ALA A 2 8.93 20.50 27.36
CA ALA A 2 9.89 19.67 26.59
C ALA A 2 9.33 19.16 25.24
N GLY A 3 8.12 18.59 25.22
CA GLY A 3 7.50 18.12 23.96
C GLY A 3 7.25 19.22 22.93
N LEU A 4 7.03 20.48 23.36
CA LEU A 4 6.86 21.60 22.44
C LEU A 4 8.21 22.02 21.81
N VAL A 5 9.30 21.92 22.58
CA VAL A 5 10.66 22.17 22.08
C VAL A 5 11.07 21.10 21.08
N ASP A 6 10.78 19.83 21.35
CA ASP A 6 11.09 18.74 20.42
C ASP A 6 10.25 18.79 19.15
N ALA A 7 8.97 19.16 19.26
CA ALA A 7 8.14 19.46 18.10
C ALA A 7 8.73 20.62 17.27
N GLY A 8 9.18 21.69 17.93
CA GLY A 8 9.85 22.82 17.27
C GLY A 8 11.09 22.41 16.49
N LYS A 9 11.96 21.57 17.08
CA LYS A 9 13.14 21.03 16.38
C LYS A 9 12.75 20.18 15.16
N GLY A 10 11.72 19.33 15.29
CA GLY A 10 11.20 18.53 14.19
C GLY A 10 10.68 19.38 13.03
N MET A 11 9.96 20.46 13.32
CA MET A 11 9.45 21.39 12.31
C MET A 11 10.57 22.10 11.53
N VAL A 12 11.66 22.47 12.20
CA VAL A 12 12.83 23.08 11.53
C VAL A 12 13.46 22.11 10.54
N ILE A 13 13.62 20.82 10.92
CA ILE A 13 14.16 19.79 10.03
C ILE A 13 13.27 19.62 8.79
N ILE A 14 11.95 19.51 8.97
CA ILE A 14 11.00 19.41 7.86
C ILE A 14 11.07 20.66 6.97
N GLY A 15 11.16 21.85 7.57
CA GLY A 15 11.27 23.11 6.84
C GLY A 15 12.49 23.17 5.91
N VAL A 16 13.66 22.76 6.40
CA VAL A 16 14.89 22.71 5.59
C VAL A 16 14.76 21.69 4.45
N LEU A 17 14.17 20.52 4.73
CA LEU A 17 13.93 19.49 3.72
C LEU A 17 12.98 19.98 2.61
N LEU A 18 11.91 20.69 2.97
CA LEU A 18 10.95 21.24 2.01
C LEU A 18 11.56 22.37 1.19
N ALA A 19 12.39 23.24 1.80
CA ALA A 19 13.11 24.27 1.07
C ALA A 19 14.04 23.67 0.00
N GLY A 20 14.80 22.63 0.36
CA GLY A 20 15.65 21.90 -0.59
C GLY A 20 14.86 21.21 -1.70
N ALA A 21 13.76 20.53 -1.34
CA ALA A 21 12.88 19.87 -2.31
C ALA A 21 12.28 20.88 -3.30
N GLN A 22 11.89 22.07 -2.84
CA GLN A 22 11.29 23.08 -3.69
C GLN A 22 12.28 23.68 -4.70
N ILE A 23 13.56 23.81 -4.32
CA ILE A 23 14.62 24.22 -5.26
C ILE A 23 14.72 23.19 -6.40
N LEU A 24 14.73 21.89 -6.07
CA LEU A 24 14.76 20.82 -7.07
C LEU A 24 13.54 20.88 -7.99
N VAL A 25 12.34 21.04 -7.42
CA VAL A 25 11.10 21.16 -8.21
C VAL A 25 11.13 22.39 -9.11
N ALA A 26 11.64 23.53 -8.65
CA ALA A 26 11.79 24.72 -9.47
C ALA A 26 12.76 24.49 -10.63
N MET A 27 13.89 23.80 -10.40
CA MET A 27 14.82 23.44 -11.47
C MET A 27 14.20 22.48 -12.49
N ILE A 28 13.45 21.48 -12.04
CA ILE A 28 12.73 20.54 -12.91
C ILE A 28 11.68 21.29 -13.75
N GLY A 29 10.96 22.23 -13.13
CA GLY A 29 9.98 23.07 -13.82
C GLY A 29 10.61 23.95 -14.90
N MET A 30 11.75 24.60 -14.60
CA MET A 30 12.47 25.43 -15.57
C MET A 30 13.09 24.63 -16.72
N THR A 31 13.57 23.42 -16.44
CA THR A 31 14.18 22.55 -17.46
C THR A 31 13.15 21.82 -18.33
N GLY A 32 11.88 21.76 -17.90
CA GLY A 32 10.81 21.07 -18.62
C GLY A 32 10.88 19.53 -18.53
N ILE A 33 11.87 18.97 -17.83
CA ILE A 33 12.10 17.52 -17.72
C ILE A 33 10.86 16.80 -17.18
N GLY A 34 10.15 17.41 -16.22
CA GLY A 34 8.93 16.83 -15.65
C GLY A 34 7.82 16.63 -16.69
N VAL A 35 7.60 17.65 -17.53
CA VAL A 35 6.61 17.59 -18.62
C VAL A 35 7.04 16.57 -19.68
N THR A 36 8.32 16.55 -20.04
CA THR A 36 8.84 15.56 -21.00
C THR A 36 8.68 14.14 -20.50
N LEU A 37 9.03 13.85 -19.23
CA LEU A 37 8.82 12.55 -18.62
C LEU A 37 7.35 12.15 -18.58
N ALA A 38 6.47 13.06 -18.15
CA ALA A 38 5.03 12.81 -18.15
C ALA A 38 4.52 12.49 -19.56
N SER A 39 4.94 13.25 -20.57
CA SER A 39 4.56 13.01 -21.97
C SER A 39 5.09 11.70 -22.52
N LEU A 40 6.30 11.29 -22.14
CA LEU A 40 6.89 10.02 -22.53
C LEU A 40 6.10 8.85 -21.93
N ILE A 41 5.73 8.95 -20.65
CA ILE A 41 4.91 7.94 -19.98
C ILE A 41 3.56 7.79 -20.67
N VAL A 42 2.90 8.89 -21.01
CA VAL A 42 1.61 8.87 -21.74
C VAL A 42 1.78 8.30 -23.15
N THR A 43 2.87 8.65 -23.84
CA THR A 43 3.16 8.14 -25.20
C THR A 43 3.38 6.62 -25.19
N VAL A 44 4.09 6.11 -24.18
CA VAL A 44 4.33 4.67 -24.01
C VAL A 44 3.08 3.95 -23.52
N GLY A 45 2.31 4.57 -22.62
CA GLY A 45 1.10 4.00 -22.04
C GLY A 45 -0.13 4.06 -22.96
N GLY A 46 -0.12 4.93 -23.96
CA GLY A 46 -1.25 5.16 -24.87
C GLY A 46 -2.50 5.65 -24.12
N GLU A 47 -3.67 5.20 -24.58
CA GLU A 47 -4.97 5.51 -23.96
C GLU A 47 -5.30 4.62 -22.74
N SER A 48 -4.43 3.67 -22.38
CA SER A 48 -4.70 2.74 -21.28
C SER A 48 -4.35 3.35 -19.94
N LEU A 49 -5.38 3.73 -19.18
CA LEU A 49 -5.26 4.22 -17.79
C LEU A 49 -4.41 3.29 -16.92
N PHE A 50 -4.62 1.97 -17.02
CA PHE A 50 -3.91 0.98 -16.21
C PHE A 50 -2.43 0.90 -16.56
N LEU A 51 -2.09 0.99 -17.85
CA LEU A 51 -0.68 0.92 -18.28
C LEU A 51 0.07 2.17 -17.83
N VAL A 52 -0.52 3.35 -18.03
CA VAL A 52 0.03 4.62 -17.53
C VAL A 52 0.20 4.57 -16.01
N ALA A 53 -0.83 4.15 -15.28
CA ALA A 53 -0.77 4.04 -13.82
C ALA A 53 0.32 3.07 -13.34
N PHE A 54 0.52 1.94 -14.03
CA PHE A 54 1.56 0.98 -13.67
C PHE A 54 2.98 1.55 -13.90
N ILE A 55 3.19 2.24 -15.03
CA ILE A 55 4.45 2.93 -15.33
C ILE A 55 4.69 4.03 -14.28
N VAL A 56 3.70 4.88 -14.02
CA VAL A 56 3.77 5.95 -13.01
C VAL A 56 4.10 5.37 -11.63
N GLY A 57 3.41 4.31 -11.21
CA GLY A 57 3.65 3.65 -9.92
C GLY A 57 5.08 3.10 -9.82
N GLY A 58 5.57 2.44 -10.86
CA GLY A 58 6.96 1.96 -10.93
C GLY A 58 7.98 3.09 -10.84
N VAL A 59 7.79 4.17 -11.59
CA VAL A 59 8.69 5.34 -11.55
C VAL A 59 8.61 6.04 -10.19
N CYS A 60 7.43 6.15 -9.57
CA CYS A 60 7.26 6.67 -8.20
C CYS A 60 8.06 5.86 -7.18
N LEU A 61 8.07 4.52 -7.29
CA LEU A 61 8.84 3.67 -6.37
C LEU A 61 10.34 3.92 -6.47
N ILE A 62 10.84 4.19 -7.68
CA ILE A 62 12.27 4.47 -7.92
C ILE A 62 12.62 5.90 -7.50
N LEU A 63 11.81 6.89 -7.86
CA LEU A 63 12.05 8.31 -7.53
C LEU A 63 11.85 8.61 -6.04
N GLY A 64 11.02 7.84 -5.34
CA GLY A 64 10.82 7.95 -3.89
C GLY A 64 11.99 7.41 -3.05
N MET A 65 13.02 6.85 -3.68
CA MET A 65 14.16 6.22 -3.03
C MET A 65 15.01 7.20 -2.20
N GLY A 66 15.16 6.93 -0.90
CA GLY A 66 16.28 7.44 -0.10
C GLY A 66 16.17 8.88 0.39
N ILE A 67 15.03 9.55 0.18
CA ILE A 67 14.76 10.90 0.67
C ILE A 67 13.52 10.90 1.60
N PRO A 68 13.41 11.86 2.54
CA PRO A 68 12.26 11.95 3.44
C PRO A 68 10.93 12.00 2.67
N THR A 69 9.90 11.31 3.16
CA THR A 69 8.62 11.10 2.46
C THR A 69 7.96 12.40 1.99
N THR A 70 8.10 13.48 2.77
CA THR A 70 7.60 14.80 2.40
C THR A 70 8.29 15.35 1.15
N ALA A 71 9.62 15.30 1.10
CA ALA A 71 10.41 15.72 -0.07
C ALA A 71 10.16 14.80 -1.28
N ALA A 72 10.06 13.48 -1.04
CA ALA A 72 9.73 12.50 -2.07
C ALA A 72 8.39 12.83 -2.74
N TYR A 73 7.35 13.13 -1.94
CA TYR A 73 6.03 13.50 -2.44
C TYR A 73 6.09 14.75 -3.32
N VAL A 74 6.71 15.84 -2.84
CA VAL A 74 6.79 17.09 -3.62
C VAL A 74 7.48 16.85 -4.97
N LEU A 75 8.55 16.05 -4.99
CA LEU A 75 9.24 15.64 -6.21
C LEU A 75 8.31 14.86 -7.16
N VAL A 76 7.75 13.73 -6.73
CA VAL A 76 6.93 12.88 -7.61
C VAL A 76 5.63 13.56 -8.02
N ALA A 77 5.04 14.40 -7.17
CA ALA A 77 3.85 15.16 -7.50
C ALA A 77 4.12 16.17 -8.62
N SER A 78 5.28 16.82 -8.61
CA SER A 78 5.65 17.78 -9.66
C SER A 78 5.97 17.13 -11.01
N VAL A 79 6.44 15.87 -11.01
CA VAL A 79 6.92 15.16 -12.20
C VAL A 79 5.86 14.20 -12.78
N LEU A 80 5.21 13.41 -11.93
CA LEU A 80 4.42 12.25 -12.34
C LEU A 80 2.91 12.44 -12.22
N ALA A 81 2.43 13.31 -11.30
CA ALA A 81 0.99 13.61 -11.24
C ALA A 81 0.47 14.17 -12.58
N PRO A 82 1.20 15.04 -13.32
CA PRO A 82 0.77 15.52 -14.63
C PRO A 82 0.52 14.41 -15.66
N ALA A 83 1.25 13.28 -15.57
CA ALA A 83 1.07 12.16 -16.49
C ALA A 83 -0.33 11.53 -16.35
N LEU A 84 -0.84 11.44 -15.12
CA LEU A 84 -2.18 10.93 -14.84
C LEU A 84 -3.26 11.95 -15.16
N THR A 85 -3.05 13.22 -14.82
CA THR A 85 -4.07 14.26 -15.11
C THR A 85 -4.21 14.52 -16.61
N THR A 86 -3.16 14.33 -17.40
CA THR A 86 -3.20 14.48 -18.87
C THR A 86 -4.13 13.47 -19.53
N ILE A 87 -4.27 12.27 -18.95
CA ILE A 87 -5.18 11.22 -19.44
C ILE A 87 -6.57 11.28 -18.77
N GLY A 88 -6.90 12.38 -18.11
CA GLY A 88 -8.24 12.64 -17.55
C GLY A 88 -8.45 12.14 -16.12
N VAL A 89 -7.40 11.74 -15.39
CA VAL A 89 -7.53 11.43 -13.96
C VAL A 89 -7.70 12.72 -13.15
N GLU A 90 -8.63 12.72 -12.22
CA GLU A 90 -8.87 13.85 -11.32
C GLU A 90 -7.60 14.21 -10.52
N PRO A 91 -7.22 15.51 -10.39
CA PRO A 91 -5.98 15.91 -9.74
C PRO A 91 -5.79 15.34 -8.34
N LEU A 92 -6.84 15.31 -7.52
CA LEU A 92 -6.79 14.74 -6.17
C LEU A 92 -6.37 13.26 -6.21
N ILE A 93 -6.96 12.47 -7.12
CA ILE A 93 -6.68 11.04 -7.26
C ILE A 93 -5.26 10.85 -7.78
N ALA A 94 -4.81 11.65 -8.74
CA ALA A 94 -3.44 11.61 -9.26
C ALA A 94 -2.41 11.88 -8.15
N HIS A 95 -2.64 12.90 -7.33
CA HIS A 95 -1.77 13.23 -6.20
C HIS A 95 -1.76 12.14 -5.12
N LEU A 96 -2.92 11.56 -4.79
CA LEU A 96 -3.01 10.43 -3.87
C LEU A 96 -2.27 9.21 -4.45
N PHE A 97 -2.43 8.92 -5.74
CA PHE A 97 -1.77 7.79 -6.39
C PHE A 97 -0.26 7.87 -6.24
N VAL A 98 0.35 9.00 -6.64
CA VAL A 98 1.81 9.18 -6.54
C VAL A 98 2.29 9.22 -5.09
N PHE A 99 1.50 9.79 -4.17
CA PHE A 99 1.80 9.82 -2.74
C PHE A 99 1.87 8.40 -2.14
N TYR A 100 0.88 7.55 -2.42
CA TYR A 100 0.87 6.17 -1.94
C TYR A 100 2.10 5.41 -2.41
N PHE A 101 2.43 5.45 -3.71
CA PHE A 101 3.63 4.77 -4.22
C PHE A 101 4.92 5.35 -3.67
N ALA A 102 5.02 6.67 -3.48
CA ALA A 102 6.18 7.28 -2.83
C ALA A 102 6.36 6.77 -1.39
N THR A 103 5.28 6.62 -0.62
CA THR A 103 5.34 6.10 0.76
C THR A 103 5.68 4.61 0.80
N LEU A 104 5.20 3.83 -0.16
CA LEU A 104 5.43 2.38 -0.24
C LEU A 104 6.88 2.04 -0.65
N SER A 105 7.59 2.94 -1.33
CA SER A 105 8.99 2.74 -1.74
C SER A 105 9.93 2.34 -0.57
N VAL A 106 9.59 2.73 0.66
CA VAL A 106 10.40 2.44 1.86
C VAL A 106 10.39 0.96 2.27
N ILE A 107 9.43 0.18 1.76
CA ILE A 107 9.34 -1.27 1.99
C ILE A 107 9.57 -2.10 0.71
N THR A 108 9.52 -1.49 -0.48
CA THR A 108 9.70 -2.19 -1.75
C THR A 108 11.19 -2.38 -2.09
N PRO A 109 11.65 -3.60 -2.43
CA PRO A 109 12.93 -3.78 -3.11
C PRO A 109 12.94 -2.98 -4.42
N PRO A 110 14.05 -2.31 -4.80
CA PRO A 110 15.45 -2.54 -4.39
C PRO A 110 15.95 -1.71 -3.19
N VAL A 111 15.12 -0.84 -2.62
CA VAL A 111 15.54 0.20 -1.68
C VAL A 111 15.24 -0.15 -0.24
N CYS A 112 13.98 -0.52 0.02
CA CYS A 112 13.44 -1.04 1.28
C CYS A 112 14.16 -0.61 2.58
N ILE A 113 14.50 0.67 2.75
CA ILE A 113 15.39 1.15 3.84
C ILE A 113 14.83 0.79 5.22
N ALA A 114 13.51 0.86 5.41
CA ALA A 114 12.89 0.48 6.67
C ALA A 114 13.09 -1.02 6.98
N VAL A 115 12.99 -1.87 5.96
CA VAL A 115 13.20 -3.32 6.10
C VAL A 115 14.68 -3.64 6.31
N PHE A 116 15.59 -2.93 5.65
CA PHE A 116 17.02 -3.05 5.89
C PHE A 116 17.40 -2.76 7.34
N VAL A 117 16.89 -1.64 7.90
CA VAL A 117 17.15 -1.30 9.30
C VAL A 117 16.49 -2.31 10.24
N ALA A 118 15.24 -2.69 9.98
CA ALA A 118 14.51 -3.65 10.81
C ALA A 118 15.16 -5.04 10.83
N SER A 119 15.64 -5.52 9.68
CA SER A 119 16.34 -6.81 9.57
C SER A 119 17.69 -6.81 10.28
N GLY A 120 18.42 -5.68 10.27
CA GLY A 120 19.64 -5.51 11.07
C GLY A 120 19.39 -5.52 12.59
N ILE A 121 18.25 -4.98 13.05
CA ILE A 121 17.84 -5.07 14.47
C ILE A 121 17.40 -6.49 14.83
N ALA A 122 16.71 -7.18 13.91
CA ALA A 122 16.19 -8.53 14.11
C ALA A 122 17.22 -9.64 13.85
N ASP A 123 18.45 -9.30 13.43
CA ASP A 123 19.51 -10.23 13.02
C ASP A 123 19.04 -11.28 11.99
N THR A 124 18.34 -10.81 10.96
CA THR A 124 17.83 -11.65 9.88
C THR A 124 18.28 -11.14 8.52
N ASN A 125 18.24 -12.00 7.50
CA ASN A 125 18.51 -11.57 6.14
C ASN A 125 17.42 -10.60 5.65
N TRP A 126 17.83 -9.43 5.16
CA TRP A 126 16.95 -8.38 4.70
C TRP A 126 16.11 -8.78 3.47
N LEU A 127 16.63 -9.63 2.58
CA LEU A 127 15.97 -9.92 1.31
C LEU A 127 14.68 -10.75 1.50
N PRO A 128 14.68 -11.87 2.27
CA PRO A 128 13.44 -12.57 2.64
C PRO A 128 12.48 -11.70 3.45
N ALA A 129 13.01 -10.88 4.39
CA ALA A 129 12.20 -9.98 5.19
C ALA A 129 11.49 -8.93 4.31
N ALA A 130 12.15 -8.41 3.28
CA ALA A 130 11.58 -7.46 2.34
C ALA A 130 10.46 -8.10 1.52
N VAL A 131 10.68 -9.30 0.98
CA VAL A 131 9.63 -10.04 0.24
C VAL A 131 8.40 -10.28 1.11
N GLU A 132 8.61 -10.67 2.36
CA GLU A 132 7.52 -10.90 3.31
C GLU A 132 6.80 -9.58 3.67
N SER A 133 7.54 -8.48 3.84
CA SER A 133 6.95 -7.17 4.09
C SER A 133 6.08 -6.71 2.91
N VAL A 134 6.52 -6.91 1.67
CA VAL A 134 5.74 -6.57 0.47
C VAL A 134 4.53 -7.48 0.34
N ARG A 135 4.66 -8.78 0.66
CA ARG A 135 3.53 -9.71 0.69
C ARG A 135 2.44 -9.24 1.65
N LEU A 136 2.82 -8.88 2.88
CA LEU A 136 1.88 -8.40 3.88
C LEU A 136 1.29 -7.02 3.52
N ALA A 137 2.10 -6.15 2.91
CA ALA A 137 1.68 -4.83 2.47
C ALA A 137 0.96 -4.83 1.11
N ALA A 138 0.85 -5.98 0.42
CA ALA A 138 0.32 -6.06 -0.94
C ALA A 138 -1.09 -5.43 -1.07
N ALA A 139 -1.92 -5.50 -0.02
CA ALA A 139 -3.23 -4.84 0.00
C ALA A 139 -3.13 -3.32 -0.22
N ILE A 140 -2.10 -2.68 0.31
CA ILE A 140 -1.88 -1.24 0.24
C ILE A 140 -1.46 -0.82 -1.18
N TYR A 141 -0.79 -1.69 -1.94
CA TYR A 141 -0.43 -1.42 -3.34
C TYR A 141 -1.65 -1.38 -4.27
N VAL A 142 -2.76 -2.03 -3.89
CA VAL A 142 -3.96 -2.07 -4.72
C VAL A 142 -4.86 -0.84 -4.50
N ILE A 143 -4.80 -0.22 -3.32
CA ILE A 143 -5.63 0.94 -2.97
C ILE A 143 -5.52 2.09 -3.99
N PRO A 144 -4.31 2.51 -4.44
CA PRO A 144 -4.17 3.53 -5.47
C PRO A 144 -4.92 3.21 -6.76
N PHE A 145 -4.91 1.94 -7.19
CA PHE A 145 -5.64 1.51 -8.39
C PHE A 145 -7.15 1.52 -8.17
N LEU A 146 -7.63 1.18 -6.97
CA LEU A 146 -9.06 1.32 -6.66
C LEU A 146 -9.53 2.76 -6.72
N LEU A 147 -8.70 3.71 -6.29
CA LEU A 147 -9.03 5.15 -6.39
C LEU A 147 -9.13 5.60 -7.86
N LEU A 148 -8.33 5.02 -8.77
CA LEU A 148 -8.43 5.30 -10.20
C LEU A 148 -9.70 4.72 -10.83
N ILE A 149 -10.13 3.53 -10.41
CA ILE A 149 -11.32 2.86 -10.96
C ILE A 149 -12.61 3.44 -10.36
N TYR A 150 -12.61 3.76 -9.06
CA TYR A 150 -13.75 4.25 -8.31
C TYR A 150 -13.46 5.62 -7.66
N PRO A 151 -13.62 6.73 -8.40
CA PRO A 151 -13.48 8.08 -7.85
C PRO A 151 -14.39 8.37 -6.65
N ALA A 152 -15.51 7.66 -6.50
CA ALA A 152 -16.39 7.74 -5.33
C ALA A 152 -15.67 7.42 -4.01
N LEU A 153 -14.60 6.62 -4.06
CA LEU A 153 -13.76 6.31 -2.92
C LEU A 153 -12.91 7.53 -2.47
N ALA A 154 -12.66 8.47 -3.38
CA ALA A 154 -12.04 9.76 -3.11
C ALA A 154 -13.06 10.89 -2.80
N GLY A 155 -14.35 10.55 -2.70
CA GLY A 155 -15.42 11.50 -2.36
C GLY A 155 -16.12 12.14 -3.56
N PHE A 156 -15.87 11.67 -4.78
CA PHE A 156 -16.57 12.15 -5.98
C PHE A 156 -17.84 11.35 -6.26
N GLY A 157 -19.01 11.95 -6.08
CA GLY A 157 -20.29 11.30 -6.40
C GLY A 157 -21.40 11.69 -5.42
N SER A 158 -22.52 10.96 -5.48
CA SER A 158 -23.58 11.13 -4.50
C SER A 158 -23.17 10.54 -3.14
N ALA A 159 -23.78 11.01 -2.05
CA ALA A 159 -23.52 10.47 -0.72
C ALA A 159 -23.74 8.95 -0.64
N LEU A 160 -24.70 8.42 -1.41
CA LEU A 160 -24.96 6.99 -1.49
C LEU A 160 -23.84 6.24 -2.22
N ASP A 161 -23.31 6.79 -3.30
CA ASP A 161 -22.19 6.20 -4.04
C ASP A 161 -20.92 6.15 -3.20
N ILE A 162 -20.67 7.18 -2.39
CA ILE A 162 -19.52 7.24 -1.48
C ILE A 162 -19.64 6.17 -0.39
N VAL A 163 -20.82 6.02 0.23
CA VAL A 163 -21.07 5.00 1.25
C VAL A 163 -20.90 3.60 0.68
N LEU A 164 -21.46 3.35 -0.51
CA LEU A 164 -21.30 2.10 -1.24
C LEU A 164 -19.83 1.80 -1.52
N ALA A 165 -19.13 2.74 -2.15
CA ALA A 165 -17.72 2.59 -2.51
C ALA A 165 -16.87 2.35 -1.26
N SER A 166 -17.15 3.05 -0.16
CA SER A 166 -16.46 2.86 1.12
C SER A 166 -16.67 1.44 1.68
N CYS A 167 -17.90 0.95 1.69
CA CYS A 167 -18.21 -0.42 2.10
C CYS A 167 -17.49 -1.46 1.22
N GLN A 168 -17.53 -1.29 -0.10
CA GLN A 168 -16.84 -2.16 -1.04
C GLN A 168 -15.32 -2.13 -0.85
N GLY A 169 -14.75 -0.94 -0.66
CA GLY A 169 -13.32 -0.75 -0.40
C GLY A 169 -12.86 -1.45 0.89
N VAL A 170 -13.64 -1.34 1.97
CA VAL A 170 -13.34 -2.06 3.23
C VAL A 170 -13.39 -3.57 3.02
N VAL A 171 -14.45 -4.09 2.38
CA VAL A 171 -14.58 -5.52 2.10
C VAL A 171 -13.43 -6.02 1.22
N PHE A 172 -13.07 -5.25 0.19
CA PHE A 172 -11.96 -5.55 -0.71
C PHE A 172 -10.64 -5.63 0.05
N VAL A 173 -10.30 -4.60 0.85
CA VAL A 173 -9.02 -4.53 1.57
C VAL A 173 -8.92 -5.68 2.58
N VAL A 174 -10.00 -5.99 3.30
CA VAL A 174 -10.03 -7.10 4.26
C VAL A 174 -9.88 -8.44 3.55
N ALA A 175 -10.61 -8.67 2.45
CA ALA A 175 -10.52 -9.91 1.68
C ALA A 175 -9.12 -10.09 1.07
N PHE A 176 -8.56 -9.03 0.50
CA PHE A 176 -7.23 -9.06 -0.13
C PHE A 176 -6.12 -9.26 0.91
N ALA A 177 -6.19 -8.57 2.05
CA ALA A 177 -5.24 -8.77 3.15
C ALA A 177 -5.31 -10.21 3.71
N ALA A 178 -6.52 -10.76 3.87
CA ALA A 178 -6.71 -12.14 4.30
C ALA A 178 -6.10 -13.16 3.32
N LEU A 179 -6.29 -12.92 2.01
CA LEU A 179 -5.71 -13.73 0.93
C LEU A 179 -4.18 -13.69 0.98
N MET A 180 -3.61 -12.49 1.07
CA MET A 180 -2.16 -12.29 1.07
C MET A 180 -1.49 -12.78 2.34
N SER A 181 -2.14 -12.69 3.50
CA SER A 181 -1.63 -13.21 4.77
C SER A 181 -1.65 -14.74 4.85
N ARG A 182 -2.34 -15.44 3.92
CA ARG A 182 -2.55 -16.91 3.92
C ARG A 182 -3.23 -17.40 5.20
N VAL A 183 -4.17 -16.62 5.71
CA VAL A 183 -4.95 -17.03 6.88
C VAL A 183 -5.80 -18.24 6.51
N ALA A 184 -5.68 -19.33 7.26
CA ALA A 184 -6.57 -20.47 7.14
C ALA A 184 -7.94 -20.09 7.73
N MET A 185 -8.97 -20.03 6.89
CA MET A 185 -10.34 -19.67 7.27
C MET A 185 -11.25 -20.91 7.35
N THR A 186 -10.95 -21.95 6.56
CA THR A 186 -11.76 -23.19 6.47
C THR A 186 -10.91 -24.47 6.61
N GLY A 187 -9.60 -24.34 6.86
CA GLY A 187 -8.65 -25.48 6.94
C GLY A 187 -8.27 -26.10 5.58
N LYS A 188 -9.00 -25.80 4.50
CA LYS A 188 -8.68 -26.18 3.11
C LYS A 188 -8.25 -24.96 2.30
N ARG A 189 -6.94 -24.81 2.13
CA ARG A 189 -6.29 -23.65 1.49
C ARG A 189 -6.83 -23.28 0.11
N VAL A 190 -7.23 -24.24 -0.71
CA VAL A 190 -7.76 -23.99 -2.06
C VAL A 190 -9.17 -23.36 -2.01
N ILE A 191 -10.01 -23.78 -1.06
CA ILE A 191 -11.38 -23.26 -0.91
C ILE A 191 -11.34 -21.84 -0.36
N ASP A 192 -10.47 -21.56 0.61
CA ASP A 192 -10.28 -20.22 1.17
C ASP A 192 -9.79 -19.23 0.10
N VAL A 193 -8.84 -19.64 -0.73
CA VAL A 193 -8.32 -18.83 -1.84
C VAL A 193 -9.41 -18.55 -2.88
N LEU A 194 -10.16 -19.58 -3.31
CA LEU A 194 -11.23 -19.40 -4.29
C LEU A 194 -12.37 -18.52 -3.75
N ALA A 195 -12.76 -18.70 -2.49
CA ALA A 195 -13.79 -17.89 -1.86
C ALA A 195 -13.35 -16.42 -1.73
N LEU A 196 -12.11 -16.15 -1.33
CA LEU A 196 -11.59 -14.79 -1.24
C LEU A 196 -11.44 -14.13 -2.61
N ILE A 197 -11.01 -14.86 -3.64
CA ILE A 197 -11.00 -14.36 -5.02
C ILE A 197 -12.43 -14.01 -5.49
N ALA A 198 -13.42 -14.84 -5.15
CA ALA A 198 -14.82 -14.53 -5.45
C ALA A 198 -15.28 -13.24 -4.74
N VAL A 199 -14.98 -13.07 -3.44
CA VAL A 199 -15.30 -11.82 -2.71
C VAL A 199 -14.66 -10.61 -3.36
N ILE A 200 -13.39 -10.71 -3.76
CA ILE A 200 -12.65 -9.64 -4.43
C ILE A 200 -13.32 -9.30 -5.77
N GLY A 201 -13.67 -10.31 -6.58
CA GLY A 201 -14.37 -10.10 -7.85
C GLY A 201 -15.75 -9.46 -7.67
N LEU A 202 -16.50 -9.87 -6.66
CA LEU A 202 -17.80 -9.26 -6.32
C LEU A 202 -17.65 -7.82 -5.81
N ALA A 203 -16.64 -7.53 -4.99
CA ALA A 203 -16.39 -6.19 -4.46
C ALA A 203 -15.99 -5.18 -5.55
N LEU A 204 -15.37 -5.66 -6.65
CA LEU A 204 -15.06 -4.84 -7.84
C LEU A 204 -16.26 -4.63 -8.77
N THR A 205 -17.42 -5.24 -8.52
CA THR A 205 -18.62 -4.97 -9.34
C THR A 205 -19.50 -3.94 -8.63
N PRO A 206 -19.69 -2.72 -9.17
CA PRO A 206 -20.51 -1.70 -8.53
C PRO A 206 -21.98 -2.15 -8.47
N GLY A 207 -22.55 -2.21 -7.27
CA GLY A 207 -23.94 -2.62 -7.05
C GLY A 207 -24.26 -2.90 -5.59
N TRP A 208 -25.49 -2.57 -5.16
CA TRP A 208 -25.97 -2.90 -3.81
C TRP A 208 -25.99 -4.41 -3.55
N LEU A 209 -26.45 -5.17 -4.55
CA LEU A 209 -26.59 -6.63 -4.43
C LEU A 209 -25.23 -7.33 -4.31
N THR A 210 -24.25 -6.89 -5.10
CA THR A 210 -22.88 -7.42 -5.10
C THR A 210 -22.14 -7.04 -3.82
N THR A 211 -22.38 -5.83 -3.31
CA THR A 211 -21.84 -5.38 -2.00
C THR A 211 -22.41 -6.18 -0.85
N LEU A 212 -23.74 -6.39 -0.81
CA LEU A 212 -24.37 -7.21 0.23
C LEU A 212 -23.94 -8.67 0.16
N ALA A 213 -23.81 -9.23 -1.04
CA ALA A 213 -23.30 -10.59 -1.24
C ALA A 213 -21.84 -10.72 -0.78
N ALA A 214 -20.97 -9.76 -1.14
CA ALA A 214 -19.57 -9.75 -0.71
C ALA A 214 -19.43 -9.60 0.82
N LEU A 215 -20.26 -8.74 1.42
CA LEU A 215 -20.32 -8.55 2.87
C LEU A 215 -20.81 -9.82 3.59
N ALA A 216 -21.89 -10.44 3.11
CA ALA A 216 -22.40 -11.68 3.70
C ALA A 216 -21.38 -12.82 3.61
N LEU A 217 -20.67 -12.92 2.48
CA LEU A 217 -19.68 -13.97 2.26
C LEU A 217 -18.43 -13.77 3.13
N ILE A 218 -17.94 -12.52 3.26
CA ILE A 218 -16.77 -12.25 4.12
C ILE A 218 -17.10 -12.42 5.61
N ILE A 219 -18.30 -12.03 6.05
CA ILE A 219 -18.78 -12.27 7.41
C ILE A 219 -18.92 -13.77 7.66
N GLY A 220 -19.50 -14.52 6.73
CA GLY A 220 -19.63 -15.97 6.83
C GLY A 220 -18.30 -16.69 6.95
N LEU A 221 -17.29 -16.27 6.18
CA LEU A 221 -15.91 -16.79 6.30
C LEU A 221 -15.28 -16.45 7.66
N PHE A 222 -15.52 -15.25 8.18
CA PHE A 222 -15.00 -14.83 9.49
C PHE A 222 -15.64 -15.57 10.67
N ILE A 223 -16.95 -15.83 10.61
CA ILE A 223 -17.67 -16.62 11.62
C ILE A 223 -17.17 -18.07 11.60
N ARG A 224 -17.00 -18.66 10.42
CA ARG A 224 -16.46 -20.01 10.27
C ARG A 224 -15.03 -20.13 10.79
N ARG A 225 -14.21 -19.12 10.56
CA ARG A 225 -12.87 -19.02 11.15
C ARG A 225 -12.91 -19.01 12.67
N ARG A 226 -13.79 -18.20 13.29
CA ARG A 226 -13.95 -18.19 14.75
C ARG A 226 -14.34 -19.57 15.28
N ALA A 227 -15.32 -20.22 14.66
CA ALA A 227 -15.73 -21.57 15.05
C ALA A 227 -14.60 -22.61 14.98
N LEU A 228 -13.70 -22.51 13.98
CA LEU A 228 -12.53 -23.39 13.88
C LEU A 228 -11.44 -23.08 14.92
N LEU A 229 -11.28 -21.81 15.30
CA LEU A 229 -10.34 -21.41 16.35
C LEU A 229 -10.85 -21.77 17.75
N ASP A 230 -12.18 -21.83 17.93
CA ASP A 230 -12.81 -22.30 19.16
C ASP A 230 -12.75 -23.85 19.30
N ASP A 231 -12.63 -24.57 18.17
CA ASP A 231 -12.48 -26.04 18.12
C ASP A 231 -11.03 -26.54 18.29
N GLU A 232 -10.01 -25.69 18.10
CA GLU A 232 -8.64 -26.01 18.51
C GLU A 232 -8.50 -25.75 20.01
N PRO A 233 -8.45 -26.80 20.88
CA PRO A 233 -8.13 -26.56 22.27
C PRO A 233 -6.74 -25.93 22.31
N VAL A 234 -6.64 -24.76 22.97
CA VAL A 234 -5.35 -24.14 23.29
C VAL A 234 -4.56 -25.18 24.08
N SER A 235 -3.70 -25.93 23.41
CA SER A 235 -2.71 -26.74 24.11
C SER A 235 -1.69 -25.76 24.65
N VAL A 236 -1.96 -25.26 25.85
CA VAL A 236 -0.91 -24.74 26.72
C VAL A 236 0.00 -25.94 26.97
N SER A 237 0.99 -26.12 26.10
CA SER A 237 2.13 -26.98 26.40
C SER A 237 2.90 -26.29 27.51
N GLY A 238 2.43 -26.52 28.74
CA GLY A 238 3.23 -26.38 29.93
C GLY A 238 4.39 -27.37 29.81
N GLY A 239 5.54 -26.86 29.41
CA GLY A 239 6.77 -27.62 29.28
C GLY A 239 7.95 -26.73 29.59
N HIS A 240 8.11 -26.34 30.86
CA HIS A 240 9.44 -26.05 31.38
C HIS A 240 10.31 -27.29 31.18
N SER A 241 11.18 -27.26 30.18
CA SER A 241 12.33 -28.16 30.09
C SER A 241 13.50 -27.36 29.55
N SER A 242 14.29 -26.85 30.51
CA SER A 242 15.73 -26.66 30.43
C SER A 242 16.39 -26.98 29.07
N ILE A 243 16.67 -25.95 28.27
CA ILE A 243 17.86 -25.99 27.40
C ILE A 243 18.98 -25.31 28.17
N GLN A 244 19.61 -26.20 28.92
CA GLN A 244 20.91 -26.09 29.55
C GLN A 244 21.96 -25.63 28.53
N ALA A 245 22.89 -24.83 29.05
CA ALA A 245 24.10 -24.35 28.40
C ALA A 245 24.72 -25.32 27.37
N LYS A 246 25.07 -24.76 26.21
CA LYS A 246 26.23 -25.23 25.46
C LYS A 246 26.99 -24.05 24.90
N GLU A 247 27.82 -23.49 25.78
CA GLU A 247 29.04 -22.82 25.35
C GLU A 247 29.91 -23.80 24.52
N THR A 248 30.63 -23.22 23.56
CA THR A 248 31.90 -23.67 22.95
C THR A 248 31.94 -24.83 21.94
N GLN A 249 32.88 -24.66 20.98
CA GLN A 249 33.42 -25.55 19.94
C GLN A 249 32.61 -25.53 18.62
N LEU A 250 33.03 -24.91 17.51
CA LEU A 250 34.35 -24.61 16.92
C LEU A 250 34.26 -23.35 16.04
#